data_AF-A0AAN8W8H4-F1
#
_entry.id   AF-A0AAN8W8H4-F1
#
_cell.length_a   1.000
_cell.length_b   1.000
_cell.length_c   1.000
_cell.angle_alpha   90.00
_cell.angle_beta   90.00
_cell.angle_gamma   90.00
#
_symmetry.space_group_name_H-M   'P 1'
#
loop_
_entity.id
_entity.type
_entity.pdbx_description
1 polymer ?
#
loop_
_entity_poly.entity_id
_entity_poly.type
_entity_poly.pdbx_seq_one_letter_code
_entity_poly.pdbx_strand_id
1 'polypeptide(L)'
;MKSFTNLVLQDEEASINQWVFCTLKENGAVGSFLVQPPSETQFILKIYAGLEDLLADEGAALPHVITYVLICEKARRHSVAWPLHDVAWGPTPRLYECGLDPLNQTDPIITTWGGKKHIYFDKAFDILVMFQMYDIDGSLLDLKGILGKEETEDQLRLVIVPPGTGFFKFLMYGIPRPQVGGSL
;
A
#
# COMPACT_ATOMS: atom_id res chain seq x y z
N MET A 1 -8.24 4.95 10.02
CA MET A 1 -8.26 6.34 9.47
C MET A 1 -7.78 6.25 8.03
N LYS A 2 -8.56 6.73 7.05
CA LYS A 2 -8.07 6.80 5.66
C LYS A 2 -7.50 8.19 5.43
N SER A 3 -6.26 8.25 4.94
CA SER A 3 -5.61 9.49 4.51
C SER A 3 -5.35 9.42 3.01
N PHE A 4 -5.70 10.50 2.33
CA PHE A 4 -5.41 10.70 0.91
C PHE A 4 -4.52 11.93 0.76
N THR A 5 -3.67 11.94 -0.26
CA THR A 5 -2.78 13.07 -0.49
C THR A 5 -2.70 13.36 -1.96
N ASN A 6 -2.97 14.62 -2.28
CA ASN A 6 -2.81 15.14 -3.61
C ASN A 6 -1.56 16.01 -3.67
N LEU A 7 -0.77 15.80 -4.72
CA LEU A 7 0.24 16.75 -5.14
C LEU A 7 -0.27 17.39 -6.42
N VAL A 8 -0.24 18.72 -6.46
CA VAL A 8 -0.60 19.47 -7.67
C VAL A 8 0.51 20.46 -8.01
N LEU A 9 0.71 20.72 -9.30
CA LEU A 9 1.48 21.89 -9.73
C LEU A 9 0.71 23.16 -9.35
N GLN A 10 1.40 24.30 -9.31
CA GLN A 10 0.78 25.59 -9.01
C GLN A 10 -0.44 25.90 -9.93
N ASP A 11 -0.50 25.28 -11.11
CA ASP A 11 -1.60 25.37 -12.08
C ASP A 11 -2.64 24.22 -11.99
N GLU A 12 -2.74 23.54 -10.84
CA GLU A 12 -3.79 22.57 -10.46
C GLU A 12 -3.95 21.28 -11.30
N GLU A 13 -2.88 20.76 -11.90
CA GLU A 13 -2.92 19.39 -12.45
C GLU A 13 -2.75 18.33 -11.34
N ALA A 14 -3.76 17.46 -11.16
CA ALA A 14 -3.78 16.35 -10.19
C ALA A 14 -3.03 15.08 -10.65
N SER A 15 -2.34 15.14 -11.79
CA SER A 15 -1.70 13.99 -12.45
C SER A 15 -0.43 13.47 -11.75
N ILE A 16 0.01 14.12 -10.66
CA ILE A 16 1.32 13.87 -10.04
C ILE A 16 1.24 13.24 -8.63
N ASN A 17 0.09 12.69 -8.23
CA ASN A 17 -0.07 12.01 -6.93
C ASN A 17 0.89 10.84 -6.72
N GLN A 18 1.27 10.16 -7.80
CA GLN A 18 2.27 9.09 -7.80
C GLN A 18 3.66 9.50 -7.30
N TRP A 19 3.91 10.81 -7.11
CA TRP A 19 5.15 11.33 -6.52
C TRP A 19 5.07 11.51 -5.01
N VAL A 20 3.95 11.15 -4.39
CA VAL A 20 3.76 11.10 -2.94
C VAL A 20 3.47 9.68 -2.50
N PHE A 21 4.28 9.19 -1.58
CA PHE A 21 4.05 7.93 -0.90
C PHE A 21 3.48 8.23 0.49
N CYS A 22 2.28 7.72 0.76
CA CYS A 22 1.62 7.84 2.06
C CYS A 22 1.61 6.48 2.76
N THR A 23 1.99 6.44 4.03
CA THR A 23 1.83 5.26 4.89
C THR A 23 1.25 5.67 6.22
N LEU A 24 0.49 4.77 6.83
CA LEU A 24 0.02 4.92 8.19
C LEU A 24 0.98 4.22 9.15
N LYS A 25 1.16 4.80 10.33
CA LYS A 25 1.97 4.28 11.44
C LYS A 25 1.15 4.30 12.72
N GLU A 26 1.64 3.61 13.75
CA GLU A 26 1.04 3.60 15.09
C GLU A 26 -0.47 3.25 15.03
N ASN A 27 -0.80 2.14 14.36
CA ASN A 27 -2.19 1.68 14.15
C ASN A 27 -3.09 2.72 13.47
N GLY A 28 -2.53 3.54 12.58
CA GLY A 28 -3.29 4.56 11.86
C GLY A 28 -3.41 5.90 12.59
N ALA A 29 -2.76 6.06 13.75
CA ALA A 29 -2.73 7.35 14.46
C ALA A 29 -1.84 8.39 13.78
N VAL A 30 -0.81 7.95 13.04
CA VAL A 30 0.17 8.86 12.41
C VAL A 30 0.25 8.61 10.90
N GLY A 31 -0.07 9.64 10.11
CA GLY A 31 0.20 9.66 8.67
C GLY A 31 1.63 10.10 8.38
N SER A 32 2.36 9.33 7.57
CA SER A 32 3.72 9.63 7.14
C SER A 32 3.76 9.75 5.63
N PHE A 33 4.35 10.84 5.13
CA PHE A 33 4.37 11.18 3.71
C PHE A 33 5.81 11.33 3.25
N LEU A 34 6.14 10.68 2.14
CA LEU A 34 7.41 10.85 1.43
C LEU A 34 7.10 11.45 0.06
N VAL A 35 7.61 12.66 -0.19
CA VAL A 35 7.42 13.36 -1.45
C VAL A 35 8.70 13.28 -2.27
N GLN A 36 8.58 12.86 -3.53
CA GLN A 36 9.68 12.84 -4.50
C GLN A 36 9.29 13.66 -5.72
N PRO A 37 9.53 14.98 -5.73
CA PRO A 37 9.13 15.81 -6.86
C PRO A 37 9.79 15.35 -8.18
N PRO A 38 9.05 15.37 -9.30
CA PRO A 38 9.58 14.99 -10.62
C PRO A 38 10.58 16.00 -11.21
N SER A 39 10.46 17.28 -10.83
CA SER A 39 11.16 18.38 -11.48
C SER A 39 11.46 19.53 -10.52
N GLU A 40 12.40 20.39 -10.92
CA GLU A 40 12.81 21.58 -10.17
C GLU A 40 11.79 22.70 -10.34
N THR A 41 10.74 22.69 -9.52
CA THR A 41 9.65 23.68 -9.56
C THR A 41 8.91 23.73 -8.22
N GLN A 42 7.86 24.54 -8.15
CA GLN A 42 6.96 24.65 -7.01
C GLN A 42 5.78 23.68 -7.15
N PHE A 43 5.42 23.06 -6.03
CA PHE A 43 4.29 22.15 -5.92
C PHE A 43 3.45 22.53 -4.72
N ILE A 44 2.18 22.15 -4.76
CA ILE A 44 1.26 22.29 -3.64
C ILE A 44 0.87 20.87 -3.19
N LEU A 45 1.19 20.56 -1.93
CA LEU A 45 0.79 19.31 -1.29
C LEU A 45 -0.49 19.56 -0.49
N LYS A 46 -1.60 18.98 -0.92
CA LYS A 46 -2.90 19.02 -0.22
C LYS A 46 -3.14 17.66 0.42
N ILE A 47 -3.31 17.63 1.75
CA ILE A 47 -3.60 16.41 2.51
C ILE A 47 -5.07 16.40 2.90
N TYR A 48 -5.72 15.26 2.70
CA TYR A 48 -7.11 15.01 3.02
C TYR A 48 -7.18 13.78 3.94
N ALA A 49 -8.01 13.78 4.97
CA ALA A 49 -8.12 12.63 5.87
C ALA A 49 -9.52 12.54 6.45
N GLY A 50 -9.97 11.31 6.71
CA GLY A 50 -11.28 11.03 7.27
C GLY A 50 -11.27 9.81 8.19
N LEU A 51 -12.25 9.76 9.09
CA LEU A 51 -12.50 8.58 9.90
C LEU A 51 -13.00 7.45 8.99
N GLU A 52 -12.51 6.25 9.23
CA GLU A 52 -12.75 5.10 8.36
C GLU A 52 -14.23 4.70 8.32
N ASP A 53 -14.91 4.80 9.47
CA ASP A 53 -16.34 4.49 9.62
C ASP A 53 -17.26 5.51 8.91
N LEU A 54 -16.76 6.73 8.69
CA LEU A 54 -17.49 7.79 7.99
C LEU A 54 -17.30 7.71 6.46
N LEU A 55 -16.47 6.78 5.98
CA LEU A 55 -16.13 6.59 4.56
C LEU A 55 -16.77 5.32 3.99
N ALA A 56 -17.85 4.85 4.61
CA ALA A 56 -18.67 3.74 4.11
C ALA A 56 -19.41 4.09 2.81
N ASP A 57 -19.50 5.37 2.47
CA ASP A 57 -20.03 5.86 1.20
C ASP A 57 -18.86 6.06 0.21
N GLU A 58 -18.78 5.20 -0.81
CA GLU A 58 -17.70 5.18 -1.81
C GLU A 58 -17.61 6.48 -2.65
N GLY A 59 -18.53 7.45 -2.46
CA GLY A 59 -18.50 8.77 -3.08
C GLY A 59 -18.16 9.94 -2.14
N ALA A 60 -17.96 9.71 -0.84
CA ALA A 60 -17.73 10.80 0.11
C ALA A 60 -16.34 11.44 -0.08
N ALA A 61 -16.33 12.73 -0.43
CA ALA A 61 -15.09 13.50 -0.50
C ALA A 61 -14.45 13.61 0.89
N LEU A 62 -13.18 13.23 1.00
CA LEU A 62 -12.41 13.42 2.22
C LEU A 62 -12.29 14.91 2.54
N PRO A 63 -12.45 15.33 3.81
CA PRO A 63 -12.25 16.74 4.16
C PRO A 63 -10.77 17.10 4.01
N HIS A 64 -10.54 18.33 3.54
CA HIS A 64 -9.21 18.93 3.49
C HIS A 64 -8.67 19.16 4.90
N VAL A 65 -7.41 18.79 5.12
CA VAL A 65 -6.75 18.89 6.44
C VAL A 65 -5.70 19.98 6.44
N ILE A 66 -4.80 19.96 5.46
CA ILE A 66 -3.66 20.89 5.41
C ILE A 66 -3.13 21.05 3.99
N THR A 67 -2.53 22.22 3.73
CA THR A 67 -1.84 22.55 2.47
C THR A 67 -0.42 23.01 2.76
N TYR A 68 0.56 22.49 2.01
CA TYR A 68 1.94 22.95 2.01
C TYR A 68 2.35 23.44 0.62
N VAL A 69 3.19 24.47 0.57
CA VAL A 69 3.97 24.82 -0.63
C VAL A 69 5.31 24.11 -0.53
N LEU A 70 5.65 23.34 -1.55
CA LEU A 70 6.91 22.63 -1.68
C LEU A 70 7.72 23.27 -2.81
N ILE A 71 8.94 23.70 -2.50
CA ILE A 71 9.86 24.27 -3.49
C ILE A 71 10.96 23.24 -3.73
N CYS A 72 10.98 22.64 -4.92
CA CYS A 72 12.04 21.72 -5.31
C CYS A 72 13.14 22.50 -6.06
N GLU A 73 14.21 22.85 -5.36
CA GLU A 73 15.37 23.53 -5.97
C GLU A 73 16.25 22.58 -6.79
N LYS A 74 16.25 21.29 -6.44
CA LYS A 74 17.04 20.26 -7.12
C LYS A 74 16.32 18.91 -7.11
N ALA A 75 15.93 18.44 -8.28
CA ALA A 75 15.29 17.15 -8.43
C ALA A 75 16.34 16.02 -8.48
N ARG A 76 15.94 14.82 -8.06
CA ARG A 76 16.78 13.62 -8.24
C ARG A 76 16.86 13.28 -9.73
N ARG A 77 18.06 12.93 -10.21
CA ARG A 77 18.24 12.38 -11.55
C ARG A 77 17.60 10.99 -11.60
N HIS A 78 16.75 10.74 -12.60
CA HIS A 78 16.02 9.48 -12.78
C HIS A 78 15.09 9.14 -11.60
N SER A 79 14.34 10.12 -11.11
CA SER A 79 13.26 9.86 -10.17
C SER A 79 12.23 8.94 -10.84
N VAL A 80 11.73 7.97 -10.08
CA VAL A 80 10.71 7.02 -10.53
C VAL A 80 9.48 7.24 -9.67
N ALA A 81 8.32 7.33 -10.32
CA ALA A 81 7.05 7.46 -9.63
C ALA A 81 6.72 6.19 -8.83
N TRP A 82 5.95 6.34 -7.76
CA TRP A 82 5.35 5.21 -7.08
C TRP A 82 4.24 4.62 -7.97
N PRO A 83 3.99 3.29 -7.93
CA PRO A 83 2.85 2.72 -8.62
C PRO A 83 1.54 3.43 -8.18
N LEU A 84 0.58 3.58 -9.09
CA LEU A 84 -0.64 4.31 -8.79
C LEU A 84 -1.42 3.66 -7.64
N HIS A 85 -1.73 4.43 -6.61
CA HIS A 85 -2.57 4.03 -5.49
C HIS A 85 -3.29 5.23 -4.88
N ASP A 86 -4.49 4.97 -4.36
CA ASP A 86 -5.47 5.92 -3.88
C ASP A 86 -5.65 5.87 -2.35
N VAL A 87 -5.00 4.92 -1.68
CA VAL A 87 -4.99 4.80 -0.21
C VAL A 87 -3.57 4.71 0.33
N ALA A 88 -3.44 4.83 1.65
CA ALA A 88 -2.16 4.67 2.32
C ALA A 88 -1.60 3.25 2.11
N TRP A 89 -0.31 3.17 1.85
CA TRP A 89 0.42 1.93 1.69
C TRP A 89 0.66 1.22 3.03
N GLY A 90 0.74 -0.11 2.97
CA GLY A 90 1.12 -0.97 4.10
C GLY A 90 -0.02 -1.75 4.72
N PRO A 91 0.25 -2.46 5.83
CA PRO A 91 -0.77 -3.14 6.61
C PRO A 91 -1.88 -2.18 7.04
N THR A 92 -3.13 -2.54 6.74
CA THR A 92 -4.32 -1.83 7.24
C THR A 92 -4.88 -2.55 8.46
N PRO A 93 -5.74 -1.90 9.27
CA PRO A 93 -6.44 -2.58 10.37
C PRO A 93 -7.13 -3.88 9.93
N ARG A 94 -7.61 -3.94 8.69
CA ARG A 94 -8.23 -5.13 8.08
C ARG A 94 -7.32 -6.35 8.06
N LEU A 95 -6.00 -6.20 7.98
CA LEU A 95 -5.06 -7.33 8.02
C LEU A 95 -5.21 -8.10 9.34
N TYR A 96 -5.21 -7.37 10.45
CA TYR A 96 -5.32 -7.91 11.81
C TYR A 96 -6.73 -8.43 12.10
N GLU A 97 -7.77 -7.72 11.62
CA GLU A 97 -9.16 -8.19 11.71
C GLU A 97 -9.39 -9.52 10.98
N CYS A 98 -8.65 -9.75 9.89
CA CYS A 98 -8.66 -11.03 9.17
C CYS A 98 -7.82 -12.11 9.85
N GLY A 99 -7.28 -11.85 11.05
CA GLY A 99 -6.52 -12.82 11.83
C GLY A 99 -5.09 -13.03 11.35
N LEU A 100 -4.49 -12.07 10.62
CA LEU A 100 -3.10 -12.13 10.19
C LEU A 100 -2.24 -11.10 10.95
N ASP A 101 -1.08 -11.54 11.43
CA ASP A 101 -0.08 -10.67 12.07
C ASP A 101 1.29 -10.78 11.35
N PRO A 102 1.79 -9.72 10.69
CA PRO A 102 3.05 -9.78 9.93
C PRO A 102 4.28 -9.88 10.84
N LEU A 103 5.12 -10.90 10.61
CA LEU A 103 6.28 -11.18 11.46
C LEU A 103 7.56 -10.44 11.04
N ASN A 104 7.80 -10.32 9.75
CA ASN A 104 9.08 -9.82 9.21
C ASN A 104 8.93 -8.76 8.11
N GLN A 105 7.71 -8.29 7.88
CA GLN A 105 7.38 -7.26 6.90
C GLN A 105 6.22 -6.41 7.40
N THR A 106 6.50 -5.53 8.35
CA THR A 106 5.54 -4.56 8.89
C THR A 106 5.53 -3.26 8.07
N ASP A 107 6.63 -2.95 7.40
CA ASP A 107 6.76 -1.78 6.53
C ASP A 107 6.05 -1.98 5.18
N PRO A 108 5.53 -0.90 4.57
CA PRO A 108 4.81 -0.95 3.30
C PRO A 108 5.69 -1.26 2.09
N ILE A 109 7.03 -1.11 2.21
CA ILE A 109 7.98 -1.31 1.11
C ILE A 109 8.70 -2.64 1.31
N ILE A 110 8.55 -3.54 0.33
CA ILE A 110 9.27 -4.81 0.27
C ILE A 110 10.48 -4.64 -0.65
N THR A 111 11.68 -4.59 -0.07
CA THR A 111 12.94 -4.46 -0.83
C THR A 111 13.64 -5.81 -0.99
N THR A 112 14.19 -6.08 -2.18
CA THR A 112 14.99 -7.28 -2.49
C THR A 112 16.05 -6.96 -3.55
N TRP A 113 17.16 -7.71 -3.53
CA TRP A 113 18.34 -7.53 -4.39
C TRP A 113 18.41 -8.60 -5.50
N GLY A 114 17.25 -9.01 -6.03
CA GLY A 114 17.15 -10.03 -7.09
C GLY A 114 16.95 -11.47 -6.60
N GLY A 115 16.81 -11.67 -5.29
CA GLY A 115 16.52 -12.97 -4.69
C GLY A 115 15.04 -13.15 -4.32
N LYS A 116 14.71 -14.37 -3.87
CA LYS A 116 13.41 -14.65 -3.26
C LYS A 116 13.29 -13.90 -1.94
N LYS A 117 12.18 -13.19 -1.73
CA LYS A 117 11.82 -12.60 -0.45
C LYS A 117 10.78 -13.50 0.22
N HIS A 118 11.02 -13.84 1.47
CA HIS A 118 10.06 -14.55 2.30
C HIS A 118 9.35 -13.57 3.22
N ILE A 119 8.03 -13.61 3.23
CA ILE A 119 7.18 -12.85 4.14
C ILE A 119 6.37 -13.84 4.95
N TYR A 120 6.36 -13.66 6.27
CA TYR A 120 5.67 -14.54 7.20
C TYR A 120 4.58 -13.77 7.95
N PHE A 121 3.46 -14.44 8.15
CA PHE A 121 2.34 -13.97 8.96
C PHE A 121 1.92 -15.08 9.91
N ASP A 122 1.72 -14.75 11.18
CA ASP A 122 0.99 -15.64 12.08
C ASP A 122 -0.51 -15.57 11.77
N LYS A 123 -1.19 -16.70 11.94
CA LYS A 123 -2.62 -16.87 11.72
C LYS A 123 -3.33 -17.13 13.04
N ALA A 124 -4.38 -16.36 13.31
CA ALA A 124 -5.31 -16.64 14.41
C ALA A 124 -6.34 -17.71 14.04
N PHE A 125 -6.67 -17.83 12.75
CA PHE A 125 -7.64 -18.79 12.21
C PHE A 125 -7.42 -18.98 10.70
N ASP A 126 -8.12 -19.96 10.11
CA ASP A 126 -8.05 -20.22 8.68
C ASP A 126 -8.62 -19.08 7.84
N ILE A 127 -7.85 -18.69 6.83
CA ILE A 127 -8.14 -17.57 5.95
C ILE A 127 -8.03 -17.99 4.49
N LEU A 128 -8.90 -17.47 3.63
CA LEU A 128 -8.71 -17.48 2.20
C LEU A 128 -7.99 -16.20 1.78
N VAL A 129 -6.81 -16.33 1.20
CA VAL A 129 -6.03 -15.18 0.68
C VAL A 129 -5.99 -15.17 -0.85
N MET A 130 -6.08 -13.97 -1.41
CA MET A 130 -5.94 -13.70 -2.84
C MET A 130 -4.90 -12.60 -3.05
N PHE A 131 -4.22 -12.64 -4.18
CA PHE A 131 -3.13 -11.72 -4.47
C PHE A 131 -3.28 -11.08 -5.84
N GLN A 132 -2.86 -9.83 -5.95
CA GLN A 132 -2.68 -9.14 -7.23
C GLN A 132 -1.35 -8.41 -7.21
N MET A 133 -0.68 -8.37 -8.37
CA MET A 133 0.52 -7.56 -8.56
C MET A 133 0.37 -6.74 -9.83
N TYR A 134 0.70 -5.47 -9.76
CA TYR A 134 0.70 -4.55 -10.89
C TYR A 134 2.09 -3.97 -11.11
N ASP A 135 2.43 -3.70 -12.36
CA ASP A 135 3.59 -2.88 -12.67
C ASP A 135 3.34 -1.40 -12.36
N ILE A 136 4.35 -0.56 -12.65
CA ILE A 136 4.30 0.88 -12.41
C ILE A 136 3.23 1.60 -13.23
N ASP A 137 2.90 1.06 -14.42
CA ASP A 137 1.92 1.63 -15.34
C ASP A 137 0.49 1.17 -15.00
N GLY A 138 0.34 0.29 -14.01
CA GLY A 138 -0.94 -0.23 -13.55
C GLY A 138 -1.43 -1.45 -14.33
N SER A 139 -0.57 -2.10 -15.11
CA SER A 139 -0.91 -3.36 -15.78
C SER A 139 -0.84 -4.53 -14.81
N LEU A 140 -1.86 -5.39 -14.82
CA LEU A 140 -1.90 -6.59 -13.99
C LEU A 140 -0.89 -7.63 -14.49
N LEU A 141 -0.11 -8.19 -13.57
CA LEU A 141 0.89 -9.22 -13.87
C LEU A 141 0.35 -10.64 -13.61
N ASP A 142 0.80 -11.60 -14.42
CA ASP A 142 0.63 -13.02 -14.12
C ASP A 142 1.57 -13.41 -12.96
N LEU A 143 0.99 -13.94 -11.88
CA LEU A 143 1.73 -14.29 -10.67
C LEU A 143 2.50 -15.61 -10.77
N LYS A 144 2.31 -16.39 -11.85
CA LYS A 144 3.00 -17.68 -12.04
C LYS A 144 4.52 -17.49 -12.02
N GLY A 145 5.17 -18.07 -11.03
CA GLY A 145 6.62 -17.98 -10.83
C GLY A 145 7.09 -16.72 -10.09
N ILE A 146 6.23 -15.71 -9.93
CA ILE A 146 6.48 -14.49 -9.15
C ILE A 146 6.08 -14.72 -7.68
N LEU A 147 4.95 -15.37 -7.43
CA LEU A 147 4.42 -15.56 -6.09
C LEU A 147 4.18 -17.03 -5.77
N GLY A 148 4.79 -17.48 -4.68
CA GLY A 148 4.47 -18.75 -4.02
C GLY A 148 3.73 -18.51 -2.70
N LYS A 149 2.80 -19.40 -2.37
CA LYS A 149 2.12 -19.45 -1.08
C LYS A 149 2.36 -20.79 -0.44
N GLU A 150 2.79 -20.78 0.81
CA GLU A 150 2.88 -21.95 1.69
C GLU A 150 2.11 -21.63 2.98
N GLU A 151 1.34 -22.59 3.47
CA GLU A 151 0.42 -22.35 4.59
C GLU A 151 0.39 -23.57 5.51
N THR A 152 0.56 -23.34 6.81
CA THR A 152 0.36 -24.30 7.90
C THR A 152 -0.93 -23.96 8.64
N GLU A 153 -1.23 -24.61 9.77
CA GLU A 153 -2.37 -24.27 10.61
C GLU A 153 -2.23 -22.85 11.22
N ASP A 154 -1.02 -22.51 11.66
CA ASP A 154 -0.67 -21.33 12.45
C ASP A 154 0.05 -20.23 11.66
N GLN A 155 0.52 -20.51 10.44
CA GLN A 155 1.37 -19.57 9.70
C GLN A 155 1.04 -19.54 8.20
N LEU A 156 1.12 -18.33 7.63
CA LEU A 156 1.11 -18.07 6.20
C LEU A 156 2.49 -17.57 5.77
N ARG A 157 3.10 -18.23 4.79
CA ARG A 157 4.36 -17.82 4.18
C ARG A 157 4.16 -17.47 2.71
N LEU A 158 4.55 -16.26 2.34
CA LEU A 158 4.63 -15.83 0.95
C LEU A 158 6.09 -15.86 0.48
N VAL A 159 6.29 -16.34 -0.74
CA VAL A 159 7.58 -16.35 -1.43
C VAL A 159 7.45 -15.46 -2.66
N ILE A 160 8.05 -14.27 -2.60
CA ILE A 160 8.03 -13.31 -3.71
C ILE A 160 9.35 -13.40 -4.49
N VAL A 161 9.24 -13.57 -5.80
CA VAL A 161 10.33 -13.54 -6.76
C VAL A 161 10.05 -12.36 -7.70
N PRO A 162 10.77 -11.23 -7.57
CA PRO A 162 10.51 -10.07 -8.41
C PRO A 162 10.63 -10.42 -9.90
N PRO A 163 9.71 -9.96 -10.76
CA PRO A 163 9.76 -10.24 -12.19
C PRO A 163 10.92 -9.50 -12.89
N GLY A 164 11.43 -8.43 -12.29
CA GLY A 164 12.52 -7.63 -12.80
C GLY A 164 12.89 -6.48 -11.85
N THR A 165 13.75 -5.59 -12.30
CA THR A 165 14.10 -4.37 -11.56
C THR A 165 13.00 -3.32 -11.75
N GLY A 166 12.48 -2.77 -10.66
CA GLY A 166 11.48 -1.71 -10.70
C GLY A 166 10.60 -1.67 -9.46
N PHE A 167 9.59 -0.82 -9.50
CA PHE A 167 8.53 -0.77 -8.49
C PHE A 167 7.31 -1.54 -8.99
N PHE A 168 6.68 -2.27 -8.07
CA PHE A 168 5.48 -3.04 -8.30
C PHE A 168 4.50 -2.79 -7.16
N LYS A 169 3.20 -2.76 -7.47
CA LYS A 169 2.14 -2.71 -6.47
C LYS A 169 1.72 -4.13 -6.14
N PHE A 170 1.84 -4.54 -4.88
CA PHE A 170 1.36 -5.83 -4.40
C PHE A 170 0.13 -5.61 -3.51
N LEU A 171 -0.97 -6.33 -3.82
CA LEU A 171 -2.20 -6.32 -3.05
C LEU A 171 -2.47 -7.73 -2.52
N MET A 172 -2.85 -7.79 -1.25
CA MET A 172 -3.31 -9.02 -0.60
C MET A 172 -4.71 -8.79 -0.04
N TYR A 173 -5.63 -9.69 -0.38
CA TYR A 173 -6.98 -9.73 0.13
C TYR A 173 -7.14 -10.97 1.01
N GLY A 174 -7.90 -10.83 2.08
CA GLY A 174 -8.14 -11.90 3.05
C GLY A 174 -9.62 -12.04 3.37
N ILE A 175 -10.12 -13.27 3.44
CA ILE A 175 -11.48 -13.58 3.86
C ILE A 175 -11.41 -14.68 4.94
N PRO A 176 -11.84 -14.42 6.19
CA PRO A 176 -11.94 -15.45 7.21
C PRO A 176 -12.79 -16.63 6.71
N ARG A 177 -12.31 -17.87 6.88
CA ARG A 177 -13.14 -19.03 6.55
C ARG A 177 -14.17 -19.23 7.66
N PRO A 178 -15.44 -19.50 7.33
CA PRO A 178 -16.42 -19.88 8.34
C PRO A 178 -15.92 -21.11 9.09
N GLN A 179 -15.85 -21.04 10.42
CA GLN A 179 -15.68 -22.24 11.22
C GLN A 179 -16.97 -23.03 11.06
N VAL A 180 -16.91 -24.18 10.38
CA VAL A 180 -18.04 -25.10 10.33
C VAL A 180 -18.22 -25.66 11.73
N GLY A 181 -19.15 -25.08 12.50
CA GLY A 181 -19.61 -25.62 13.77
C GLY A 181 -20.33 -26.95 13.53
N GLY A 182 -19.55 -28.01 13.34
CA GLY A 182 -20.02 -29.38 13.26
C GLY A 182 -20.08 -29.99 14.66
N SER A 183 -21.20 -29.79 15.36
CA SER A 183 -21.62 -30.73 16.40
C SER A 183 -22.76 -31.58 15.82
N LEU A 184 -22.43 -32.81 15.45
CA LEU A 184 -23.39 -33.91 15.29
C LEU A 184 -23.98 -34.28 16.65
#